data_AF-A0A3P5YI76-F1
#
_entry.id   AF-A0A3P5YI76-F1
#
_cell.length_a   1.000
_cell.length_b   1.000
_cell.length_c   1.000
_cell.angle_alpha   90.00
_cell.angle_beta   90.00
_cell.angle_gamma   90.00
#
_symmetry.space_group_name_H-M   'P 1'
#
loop_
_entity.id
_entity.type
_entity.pdbx_description
1 polymer ?
#
loop_
_entity_poly.entity_id
_entity_poly.type
_entity_poly.pdbx_seq_one_letter_code
_entity_poly.pdbx_strand_id
1 'polypeptide(L)'
;MGSMFSGNRLNKEEMEVVVNKAKEIVSAHPVVVFSKTHCGYCQRVKQLLTQLGATFKVLELDEMSDGGEIQSALSEWTGQSTVPNVFIKGKHIGGCD
;
A
#
# COMPACT_ATOMS: atom_id res chain seq x y z
N MET A 1 -35.20 -5.53 14.96
CA MET A 1 -34.21 -6.43 14.33
C MET A 1 -33.22 -5.57 13.56
N GLY A 2 -32.23 -5.04 14.28
CA GLY A 2 -31.21 -4.16 13.70
C GLY A 2 -29.87 -4.86 13.76
N SER A 3 -29.49 -5.48 12.66
CA SER A 3 -28.11 -5.85 12.38
C SER A 3 -28.05 -6.15 10.89
N MET A 4 -27.09 -5.55 10.18
CA MET A 4 -26.19 -6.23 9.24
C MET A 4 -25.35 -5.20 8.49
N PHE A 5 -24.10 -5.08 8.94
CA PHE A 5 -22.88 -4.84 8.15
C PHE A 5 -22.85 -3.65 7.18
N SER A 6 -22.33 -2.55 7.73
CA SER A 6 -21.23 -1.74 7.20
C SER A 6 -20.76 -2.08 5.77
N GLY A 7 -21.07 -1.17 4.86
CA GLY A 7 -20.32 -0.94 3.64
C GLY A 7 -20.14 0.57 3.50
N ASN A 8 -19.32 1.16 4.38
CA ASN A 8 -19.03 2.59 4.29
C ASN A 8 -18.17 2.81 3.03
N ARG A 9 -18.80 3.12 1.89
CA ARG A 9 -18.09 3.67 0.74
C ARG A 9 -17.52 5.00 1.20
N LEU A 10 -16.19 5.10 1.24
CA LEU A 10 -15.51 6.39 1.39
C LEU A 10 -16.08 7.36 0.36
N ASN A 11 -16.40 8.56 0.80
CA ASN A 11 -16.78 9.60 -0.14
C ASN A 11 -15.55 10.05 -0.95
N LYS A 12 -15.77 10.83 -2.01
CA LYS A 12 -14.71 11.23 -2.93
C LYS A 12 -13.59 12.03 -2.24
N GLU A 13 -13.96 12.86 -1.26
CA GLU A 13 -13.04 13.73 -0.54
C GLU A 13 -12.15 12.94 0.42
N GLU A 14 -12.72 11.98 1.16
CA GLU A 14 -11.97 11.07 2.03
C GLU A 14 -10.98 10.21 1.24
N MET A 15 -11.41 9.68 0.08
CA MET A 15 -10.53 8.91 -0.80
C MET A 15 -9.36 9.76 -1.31
N GLU A 16 -9.61 11.01 -1.70
CA GLU A 16 -8.56 11.93 -2.15
C GLU A 16 -7.54 12.22 -1.05
N VAL A 17 -7.99 12.39 0.19
CA VAL A 17 -7.10 12.53 1.37
C VAL A 17 -6.22 11.29 1.56
N VAL A 18 -6.79 10.07 1.45
CA VAL A 18 -6.03 8.83 1.62
C VAL A 18 -5.03 8.61 0.48
N VAL A 19 -5.40 8.95 -0.75
CA VAL A 19 -4.49 8.94 -1.91
C VAL A 19 -3.33 9.90 -1.70
N ASN A 20 -3.60 11.11 -1.21
CA ASN A 20 -2.56 12.09 -0.92
C ASN A 20 -1.61 11.60 0.19
N LYS A 21 -2.14 10.99 1.25
CA LYS A 21 -1.33 10.34 2.30
C LYS A 21 -0.40 9.27 1.71
N ALA A 22 -0.89 8.40 0.83
CA ALA A 22 -0.06 7.39 0.18
C ALA A 22 1.05 8.02 -0.68
N LYS A 23 0.73 9.09 -1.43
CA LYS A 23 1.70 9.85 -2.23
C LYS A 23 2.77 10.54 -1.38
N GLU A 24 2.40 11.11 -0.23
CA GLU A 24 3.34 11.72 0.71
C GLU A 24 4.34 10.69 1.25
N ILE A 25 3.86 9.51 1.67
CA ILE A 25 4.71 8.41 2.14
C ILE A 25 5.70 7.99 1.06
N VAL A 26 5.21 7.84 -0.18
CA VAL A 26 6.02 7.48 -1.36
C VAL A 26 7.03 8.57 -1.72
N SER A 27 6.71 9.84 -1.49
CA SER A 27 7.62 10.97 -1.77
C SER A 27 8.67 11.14 -0.67
N ALA A 28 8.35 10.77 0.56
CA ALA A 28 9.24 10.88 1.72
C ALA A 28 10.35 9.83 1.76
N HIS A 29 10.20 8.71 1.04
CA HIS A 29 11.16 7.60 1.07
C HIS A 29 11.59 7.19 -0.34
N PRO A 30 12.88 6.86 -0.56
CA PRO A 30 13.38 6.49 -1.88
C PRO A 30 12.80 5.16 -2.39
N VAL A 31 12.45 4.24 -1.48
CA VAL A 31 11.79 2.97 -1.80
C VAL A 31 10.69 2.72 -0.78
N VAL A 32 9.49 2.43 -1.26
CA VAL A 32 8.33 2.09 -0.44
C VAL A 32 7.73 0.77 -0.91
N VAL A 33 7.39 -0.08 0.05
CA VAL A 33 6.73 -1.38 -0.19
C VAL A 33 5.46 -1.42 0.64
N PHE A 34 4.32 -1.35 -0.05
CA PHE A 34 3.03 -1.69 0.56
C PHE A 34 2.87 -3.21 0.56
N SER A 35 2.64 -3.76 1.74
CA SER A 35 2.77 -5.18 2.05
C SER A 35 1.62 -5.65 2.93
N LYS A 36 1.50 -6.98 3.06
CA LYS A 36 0.78 -7.62 4.16
C LYS A 36 1.67 -8.66 4.83
N THR A 37 1.56 -8.82 6.14
CA THR A 37 2.44 -9.72 6.92
C THR A 37 2.34 -11.19 6.46
N HIS A 38 1.12 -11.62 6.11
CA HIS A 38 0.81 -12.98 5.66
C HIS A 38 1.10 -13.25 4.18
N CYS A 39 1.71 -12.31 3.43
CA CYS A 39 1.95 -12.45 1.99
C CYS A 39 3.37 -12.92 1.66
N GLY A 40 3.50 -14.14 1.11
CA GLY A 40 4.79 -14.70 0.68
C GLY A 40 5.48 -13.90 -0.44
N TYR A 41 4.72 -13.30 -1.36
CA TYR A 41 5.26 -12.41 -2.41
C TYR A 41 5.88 -11.15 -1.80
N CYS A 42 5.26 -10.57 -0.76
CA CYS A 42 5.81 -9.41 -0.06
C CYS A 42 7.13 -9.74 0.63
N GLN A 43 7.24 -10.94 1.23
CA GLN A 43 8.48 -11.39 1.86
C GLN A 43 9.62 -11.49 0.83
N ARG A 44 9.35 -12.02 -0.37
CA ARG A 44 10.35 -12.10 -1.45
C ARG A 44 10.87 -10.72 -1.87
N VAL A 45 9.97 -9.75 -2.05
CA VAL A 45 10.36 -8.36 -2.40
C VAL A 45 11.22 -7.74 -1.30
N LYS A 46 10.83 -7.88 -0.02
CA LYS A 46 11.62 -7.37 1.11
C LYS A 46 13.00 -8.02 1.17
N GLN A 47 13.07 -9.34 1.00
CA GLN A 47 14.35 -10.07 0.98
C GLN A 47 15.25 -9.60 -0.16
N LEU A 48 14.70 -9.42 -1.37
CA LEU A 48 15.45 -8.91 -2.52
C LEU A 48 16.01 -7.51 -2.24
N LEU A 49 15.18 -6.59 -1.74
CA LEU A 49 15.62 -5.23 -1.42
C LEU A 49 16.70 -5.22 -0.33
N THR A 50 16.56 -6.08 0.69
CA THR A 50 17.58 -6.27 1.73
C THR A 50 18.89 -6.83 1.14
N GLN A 51 18.83 -7.82 0.26
CA GLN A 51 20.01 -8.40 -0.41
C GLN A 51 20.74 -7.37 -1.28
N LEU A 52 20.00 -6.46 -1.90
CA LEU A 52 20.55 -5.35 -2.67
C LEU A 52 21.12 -4.22 -1.80
N GLY A 53 20.98 -4.30 -0.47
CA GLY A 53 21.41 -3.25 0.45
C GLY A 53 20.60 -1.95 0.33
N ALA A 54 19.37 -2.03 -0.21
CA ALA A 54 18.52 -0.88 -0.36
C ALA A 54 17.88 -0.49 0.99
N THR A 55 17.78 0.82 1.26
CA THR A 55 16.96 1.35 2.34
C THR A 55 15.53 1.51 1.82
N PHE A 56 14.57 0.81 2.43
CA PHE A 56 13.17 0.86 2.04
C PHE A 56 12.23 0.97 3.26
N LYS A 57 11.08 1.60 3.04
CA LYS A 57 9.99 1.68 4.01
C LYS A 57 8.95 0.62 3.68
N VAL A 58 8.56 -0.17 4.68
CA VAL A 58 7.45 -1.12 4.56
C VAL A 58 6.23 -0.55 5.28
N LEU A 59 5.06 -0.70 4.66
CA LEU A 59 3.76 -0.48 5.28
C LEU A 59 2.97 -1.79 5.23
N GLU A 60 2.74 -2.39 6.39
CA GLU A 60 1.92 -3.59 6.55
C GLU A 60 0.45 -3.17 6.66
N LEU A 61 -0.26 -3.24 5.55
CA LEU A 61 -1.64 -2.75 5.45
C LEU A 61 -2.62 -3.55 6.33
N ASP A 62 -2.29 -4.78 6.69
CA ASP A 62 -3.08 -5.62 7.59
C ASP A 62 -2.92 -5.25 9.08
N GLU A 63 -1.86 -4.54 9.44
CA GLU A 63 -1.63 -4.07 10.82
C GLU A 63 -2.08 -2.62 11.04
N MET A 64 -2.38 -1.90 9.96
CA MET A 64 -2.82 -0.51 9.99
C MET A 64 -4.34 -0.42 10.10
N SER A 65 -4.84 0.46 10.98
CA SER A 65 -6.27 0.72 11.12
C SER A 65 -6.91 1.25 9.84
N ASP A 66 -6.15 1.99 9.04
CA ASP A 66 -6.56 2.60 7.76
C ASP A 66 -5.98 1.86 6.55
N GLY A 67 -5.50 0.63 6.73
CA GLY A 67 -4.81 -0.10 5.67
C GLY A 67 -5.72 -0.54 4.52
N GLY A 68 -7.01 -0.76 4.78
CA GLY A 68 -8.00 -1.06 3.74
C GLY A 68 -8.28 0.14 2.85
N GLU A 69 -8.33 1.33 3.45
CA GLU A 69 -8.48 2.61 2.78
C GLU A 69 -7.24 2.92 1.93
N ILE A 70 -6.04 2.72 2.48
CA ILE A 70 -4.79 2.87 1.73
C ILE A 70 -4.73 1.88 0.57
N GLN A 71 -5.14 0.63 0.76
CA GLN A 71 -5.18 -0.35 -0.33
C GLN A 71 -6.14 0.09 -1.45
N SER A 72 -7.29 0.66 -1.09
CA SER A 72 -8.25 1.21 -2.06
C SER A 72 -7.69 2.43 -2.78
N ALA A 73 -7.01 3.31 -2.06
CA ALA A 73 -6.32 4.48 -2.61
C ALA A 73 -5.19 4.09 -3.58
N LEU A 74 -4.43 3.04 -3.26
CA LEU A 74 -3.43 2.49 -4.17
C LEU A 74 -4.08 1.94 -5.45
N SER A 75 -5.23 1.27 -5.33
CA SER A 75 -5.98 0.80 -6.50
C SER A 75 -6.45 1.96 -7.38
N GLU A 76 -6.94 3.05 -6.79
CA GLU A 76 -7.36 4.24 -7.53
C GLU A 76 -6.18 4.95 -8.21
N TRP A 77 -5.06 5.09 -7.49
CA TRP A 77 -3.90 5.82 -7.99
C TRP A 77 -3.09 5.02 -9.02
N THR A 78 -2.88 3.72 -8.79
CA THR A 78 -1.97 2.88 -9.58
C THR A 78 -2.68 1.89 -10.50
N GLY A 79 -3.98 1.68 -10.30
CA GLY A 79 -4.72 0.58 -10.92
C GLY A 79 -4.45 -0.80 -10.29
N GLN A 80 -3.55 -0.89 -9.30
CA GLN A 80 -3.16 -2.15 -8.67
C GLN A 80 -3.71 -2.24 -7.23
N SER A 81 -4.63 -3.19 -7.02
CA SER A 81 -5.23 -3.47 -5.71
C SER A 81 -4.47 -4.55 -4.92
N THR A 82 -3.49 -5.22 -5.53
CA THR A 82 -2.75 -6.34 -4.92
C THR A 82 -1.46 -5.88 -4.24
N VAL A 83 -1.10 -6.59 -3.16
CA VAL A 83 0.23 -6.51 -2.55
C VAL A 83 1.13 -7.64 -3.08
N PRO A 84 2.46 -7.45 -3.17
CA PRO A 84 3.18 -6.21 -2.89
C PRO A 84 2.87 -5.12 -3.92
N ASN A 85 2.90 -3.86 -3.50
CA ASN A 85 2.87 -2.69 -4.39
C ASN A 85 4.09 -1.82 -4.08
N VAL A 86 5.01 -1.72 -5.04
CA VAL A 86 6.36 -1.18 -4.86
C VAL A 86 6.52 0.14 -5.58
N PHE A 87 7.11 1.12 -4.88
CA PHE A 87 7.49 2.41 -5.43
C PHE A 87 8.98 2.65 -5.25
N ILE A 88 9.62 3.21 -6.29
CA ILE A 88 11.03 3.63 -6.27
C ILE A 88 11.11 5.06 -6.79
N LYS A 89 11.65 5.98 -5.98
CA LYS A 89 11.79 7.41 -6.29
C LYS A 89 10.49 8.04 -6.78
N GLY A 90 9.38 7.73 -6.10
CA GLY A 90 8.06 8.23 -6.47
C GLY A 90 7.38 7.49 -7.64
N LYS A 91 8.08 6.60 -8.35
CA LYS A 91 7.53 5.87 -9.49
C LYS A 91 6.97 4.51 -9.05
N HIS A 92 5.74 4.21 -9.47
CA HIS A 92 5.13 2.89 -9.31
C HIS A 92 5.87 1.86 -10.18
N ILE A 93 6.34 0.78 -9.56
CA ILE A 93 7.06 -0.32 -10.22
C ILE A 93 6.15 -1.53 -10.42
N GLY A 94 5.20 -1.76 -9.51
CA GLY A 94 4.25 -2.87 -9.57
C GLY A 94 4.42 -3.85 -8.42
N GLY A 95 4.05 -5.11 -8.66
CA GLY A 95 4.11 -6.20 -7.69
C GLY A 95 5.32 -7.11 -7.79
N CYS A 96 5.11 -8.41 -7.57
CA CYS A 96 6.15 -9.45 -7.55
C CYS A 96 5.82 -10.51 -8.62
N ASP A 97 5.90 -10.10 -9.87
CA ASP A 97 5.88 -10.98 -11.05
C ASP A 97 7.31 -11.25 -11.55
#